data_AF-A0A8F1MBL3-F1
#
_entry.id   AF-A0A8F1MBL3-F1
#
_cell.length_a   1.000
_cell.length_b   1.000
_cell.length_c   1.000
_cell.angle_alpha   90.00
_cell.angle_beta   90.00
_cell.angle_gamma   90.00
#
_symmetry.space_group_name_H-M   'P 1'
#
loop_
_entity.id
_entity.type
_entity.pdbx_description
1 polymer ?
#
loop_
_entity_poly.entity_id
_entity_poly.type
_entity_poly.pdbx_seq_one_letter_code
_entity_poly.pdbx_strand_id
1 'polypeptide(L)'
;MVGDDAQSIYSFRGADYTANILNFERDFPGTTVVKLEQNYRSTGAILNMANALISHNIHRTDKNLWTANGDGVEPKLWQLYNESEEALAIANEIQAQIANGRQYGDVAVLCRTNAQSYAIERALRQGYIPYKIVGGLRFLDRAVVKDLLAYLRLLYQPSDRVSFLRDCEYAKTWCWSGEYF
;
A
#
# COMPACT_ATOMS: atom_id res chain seq x y z
N MET A 1 -15.79 -13.08 15.86
CA MET A 1 -15.11 -12.50 14.68
C MET A 1 -14.81 -11.03 14.97
N VAL A 2 -13.74 -10.46 14.40
CA VAL A 2 -13.48 -9.01 14.42
C VAL A 2 -13.29 -8.56 12.98
N GLY A 3 -13.93 -7.48 12.58
CA GLY A 3 -13.86 -6.96 11.22
C GLY A 3 -14.45 -5.56 11.11
N ASP A 4 -14.15 -4.87 10.01
CA ASP A 4 -14.69 -3.57 9.66
C ASP A 4 -15.05 -3.60 8.17
N ASP A 5 -16.34 -3.46 7.85
CA ASP A 5 -16.85 -3.46 6.47
C ASP A 5 -16.27 -2.30 5.65
N ALA A 6 -16.08 -1.13 6.28
CA ALA A 6 -15.48 0.04 5.66
C ALA A 6 -14.00 -0.15 5.27
N GLN A 7 -13.33 -1.19 5.78
CA GLN A 7 -11.91 -1.47 5.51
C GLN A 7 -11.70 -2.67 4.59
N SER A 8 -12.77 -3.24 4.03
CA SER A 8 -12.66 -4.38 3.10
C SER A 8 -12.23 -3.94 1.70
N ILE A 9 -10.91 -3.88 1.47
CA ILE A 9 -10.31 -3.43 0.20
C ILE A 9 -9.83 -4.56 -0.74
N TYR A 10 -10.06 -5.83 -0.38
CA TYR A 10 -9.54 -7.01 -1.11
C TYR A 10 -10.59 -7.76 -1.95
N SER A 11 -11.69 -7.12 -2.33
CA SER A 11 -12.75 -7.75 -3.14
C SER A 11 -12.25 -8.32 -4.47
N PHE A 12 -11.26 -7.66 -5.09
CA PHE A 12 -10.59 -8.12 -6.31
C PHE A 12 -9.82 -9.45 -6.14
N ARG A 13 -9.61 -9.92 -4.90
CA ARG A 13 -9.02 -11.23 -4.57
C ARG A 13 -10.06 -12.22 -4.03
N GLY A 14 -11.36 -11.93 -4.19
CA GLY A 14 -12.45 -12.78 -3.74
C GLY A 14 -12.87 -12.56 -2.29
N ALA A 15 -12.45 -11.49 -1.63
CA ALA A 15 -12.97 -11.15 -0.29
C ALA A 15 -14.42 -10.64 -0.39
N ASP A 16 -15.34 -11.29 0.33
CA ASP A 16 -16.75 -10.89 0.40
C ASP A 16 -17.10 -10.46 1.84
N TYR A 17 -17.12 -9.15 2.09
CA TYR A 17 -17.49 -8.62 3.41
C TYR A 17 -19.00 -8.66 3.66
N THR A 18 -19.82 -8.69 2.61
CA THR A 18 -21.28 -8.78 2.74
C THR A 18 -21.66 -10.15 3.28
N ALA A 19 -21.09 -11.20 2.72
CA ALA A 19 -21.29 -12.56 3.22
C ALA A 19 -20.64 -12.78 4.59
N ASN A 20 -19.40 -12.33 4.78
CA ASN A 20 -18.64 -12.70 5.99
C ASN A 20 -18.92 -11.81 7.21
N ILE A 21 -19.22 -10.52 7.03
CA ILE A 21 -19.41 -9.56 8.14
C ILE A 21 -20.88 -9.21 8.29
N LEU A 22 -21.54 -8.71 7.23
CA LEU A 22 -22.90 -8.19 7.35
C LEU A 22 -23.94 -9.29 7.63
N ASN A 23 -23.76 -10.48 7.07
CA ASN A 23 -24.66 -11.61 7.30
C ASN A 23 -24.30 -12.45 8.54
N PHE A 24 -23.28 -12.07 9.31
CA PHE A 24 -22.79 -12.90 10.42
C PHE A 24 -23.87 -13.17 11.48
N GLU A 25 -24.68 -12.16 11.81
CA GLU A 25 -25.79 -12.30 12.75
C GLU A 25 -26.88 -13.27 12.27
N ARG A 26 -27.09 -13.34 10.95
CA ARG A 26 -28.07 -14.25 10.34
C ARG A 26 -27.55 -15.68 10.34
N ASP A 27 -26.28 -15.87 10.01
CA ASP A 27 -25.68 -17.19 9.86
C ASP A 27 -25.38 -17.84 11.23
N PHE A 28 -25.18 -17.02 12.27
CA PHE A 28 -24.96 -17.46 13.66
C PHE A 28 -25.95 -16.79 14.64
N PRO A 29 -27.18 -17.32 14.76
CA PRO A 29 -28.18 -16.77 15.66
C PRO A 29 -27.75 -16.86 17.13
N GLY A 30 -28.04 -15.81 17.91
CA GLY A 30 -27.63 -15.70 19.33
C GLY A 30 -26.27 -15.02 19.55
N THR A 31 -25.64 -14.52 18.48
CA THR A 31 -24.37 -13.78 18.58
C THR A 31 -24.59 -12.41 19.24
N THR A 32 -23.69 -12.03 20.17
CA THR A 32 -23.63 -10.66 20.71
C THR A 32 -22.78 -9.78 19.81
N VAL A 33 -23.33 -8.65 19.37
CA VAL A 33 -22.61 -7.68 18.52
C VAL A 33 -22.24 -6.46 19.35
N VAL A 34 -20.95 -6.13 19.34
CA VAL A 34 -20.39 -4.97 20.04
C VAL A 34 -19.75 -4.05 19.01
N LYS A 35 -20.23 -2.81 18.92
CA LYS A 35 -19.66 -1.79 18.04
C LYS A 35 -18.64 -0.95 18.81
N LEU A 36 -17.41 -0.91 18.31
CA LEU A 36 -16.36 -0.06 18.88
C LEU A 36 -16.28 1.23 18.08
N GLU A 37 -16.81 2.31 18.64
CA GLU A 37 -16.95 3.60 17.95
C GLU A 37 -15.89 4.63 18.35
N GLN A 38 -15.24 4.44 19.51
CA GLN A 38 -14.19 5.34 19.95
C GLN A 38 -12.88 5.02 19.24
N ASN A 39 -12.37 6.01 18.50
CA ASN A 39 -11.09 5.97 17.84
C ASN A 39 -10.01 6.64 18.71
N TYR A 40 -8.91 5.93 18.94
CA TYR A 40 -7.80 6.39 19.76
C TYR A 40 -6.58 6.86 18.94
N ARG A 41 -6.65 6.74 17.60
CA ARG A 41 -5.53 7.01 16.68
C ARG A 41 -5.57 8.43 16.11
N SER A 42 -6.75 8.87 15.67
CA SER A 42 -6.92 10.06 14.85
C SER A 42 -7.62 11.18 15.62
N THR A 43 -7.41 12.41 15.16
CA THR A 43 -8.06 13.62 15.70
C THR A 43 -9.44 13.81 15.07
N GLY A 44 -10.23 14.71 15.65
CA GLY A 44 -11.60 15.00 15.22
C GLY A 44 -11.68 15.41 13.75
N ALA A 45 -10.81 16.30 13.29
CA ALA A 45 -10.81 16.77 11.91
C ALA A 45 -10.62 15.63 10.88
N ILE A 46 -9.71 14.69 11.16
CA ILE A 46 -9.48 13.51 10.30
C ILE A 46 -10.70 12.58 10.33
N LEU A 47 -11.27 12.32 11.51
CA LEU A 47 -12.44 11.45 11.64
C LEU A 47 -13.68 12.04 11.00
N ASN A 48 -13.91 13.34 11.12
CA ASN A 48 -15.02 14.03 10.48
C ASN A 48 -14.96 13.87 8.96
N MET A 49 -13.78 14.07 8.36
CA MET A 49 -13.58 13.82 6.93
C MET A 49 -13.82 12.35 6.56
N ALA A 50 -13.30 11.40 7.35
CA ALA A 50 -13.50 9.97 7.09
C ALA A 50 -14.98 9.54 7.20
N ASN A 51 -15.70 10.00 8.22
CA ASN A 51 -17.12 9.73 8.43
C ASN A 51 -17.98 10.35 7.31
N ALA A 52 -17.64 11.55 6.83
CA ALA A 52 -18.31 12.18 5.69
C ALA A 52 -18.05 11.44 4.37
N LEU A 53 -16.84 10.90 4.16
CA LEU A 53 -16.55 10.11 2.96
C LEU A 53 -17.32 8.79 2.98
N ILE A 54 -17.30 8.05 4.10
CA ILE A 54 -17.93 6.72 4.19
C ILE A 54 -19.46 6.78 4.16
N SER A 55 -20.08 7.94 4.44
CA SER A 55 -21.54 8.10 4.33
C SER A 55 -22.11 8.01 2.94
N HIS A 56 -21.26 8.09 1.91
CA HIS A 56 -21.67 7.91 0.53
C HIS A 56 -21.80 6.43 0.13
N ASN A 57 -21.32 5.49 0.95
CA ASN A 57 -21.41 4.06 0.66
C ASN A 57 -22.81 3.50 0.97
N ILE A 58 -23.37 2.75 0.03
CA ILE A 58 -24.73 2.19 0.09
C ILE A 58 -24.82 1.03 1.09
N HIS A 59 -23.84 0.12 1.05
CA HIS A 59 -23.79 -1.06 1.90
C HIS A 59 -22.75 -0.85 2.99
N ARG A 60 -23.21 -0.51 4.20
CA ARG A 60 -22.35 -0.29 5.35
C ARG A 60 -23.04 -0.62 6.66
N THR A 61 -22.25 -0.94 7.67
CA THR A 61 -22.73 -0.98 9.04
C THR A 61 -23.00 0.46 9.52
N ASP A 62 -24.10 0.66 10.23
CA ASP A 62 -24.36 1.93 10.90
C ASP A 62 -23.43 2.08 12.10
N LYS A 63 -22.35 2.84 11.91
CA LYS A 63 -21.27 3.09 12.87
C LYS A 63 -20.77 4.51 12.66
N ASN A 64 -20.67 5.29 13.74
CA ASN A 64 -20.11 6.63 13.68
C ASN A 64 -18.89 6.74 14.60
N LEU A 65 -17.71 6.99 14.03
CA LEU A 65 -16.48 7.05 14.81
C LEU A 65 -16.33 8.41 15.50
N TRP A 66 -15.93 8.41 16.78
CA TRP A 66 -15.63 9.63 17.54
C TRP A 66 -14.28 9.51 18.27
N THR A 67 -13.71 10.64 18.72
CA THR A 67 -12.41 10.66 19.42
C THR A 67 -12.39 11.65 20.57
N ALA A 68 -11.56 11.35 21.57
CA ALA A 68 -11.24 12.25 22.68
C ALA A 68 -9.94 13.05 22.47
N ASN A 69 -9.23 12.84 21.35
CA ASN A 69 -7.93 13.45 21.07
C ASN A 69 -8.00 14.93 20.62
N GLY A 70 -9.18 15.57 20.75
CA GLY A 70 -9.44 16.92 20.25
C GLY A 70 -9.55 17.01 18.72
N ASP A 71 -9.76 18.21 18.21
CA ASP A 71 -10.02 18.43 16.78
C ASP A 71 -8.77 18.26 15.91
N GLY A 72 -7.61 18.70 16.40
CA GLY A 72 -6.35 18.62 15.67
C GLY A 72 -6.27 19.58 14.48
N VAL A 73 -5.46 19.22 13.49
CA VAL A 73 -5.24 20.05 12.28
C VAL A 73 -6.13 19.56 11.14
N GLU A 74 -6.75 20.48 10.43
CA GLU A 74 -7.58 20.15 9.26
C GLU A 74 -6.73 19.55 8.11
N PRO A 75 -7.20 18.46 7.47
CA PRO A 75 -6.55 17.94 6.29
C PRO A 75 -6.56 18.97 5.15
N LYS A 76 -5.41 19.13 4.49
CA LYS A 76 -5.24 20.04 3.36
C LYS A 76 -5.39 19.30 2.04
N LEU A 77 -6.03 19.95 1.06
CA LEU A 77 -6.08 19.50 -0.32
C LEU A 77 -5.21 20.41 -1.17
N TRP A 78 -4.27 19.84 -1.92
CA TRP A 78 -3.46 20.56 -2.90
C TRP A 78 -3.80 20.12 -4.30
N GLN A 79 -3.98 21.09 -5.19
CA GLN A 79 -4.12 20.87 -6.61
C GLN A 79 -2.90 21.46 -7.30
N LEU A 80 -2.15 20.61 -8.00
CA LEU A 80 -0.88 20.95 -8.64
C LEU A 80 -0.96 20.61 -10.13
N TYR A 81 -0.10 21.22 -10.94
CA TYR A 81 -0.23 21.13 -12.40
C TYR A 81 0.19 19.78 -12.96
N ASN A 82 1.16 19.11 -12.34
CA ASN A 82 1.69 17.83 -12.80
C ASN A 82 2.31 17.00 -11.66
N GLU A 83 2.62 15.73 -11.94
CA GLU A 83 3.20 14.78 -10.98
C GLU A 83 4.57 15.22 -10.42
N SER A 84 5.36 15.98 -11.20
CA SER A 84 6.69 16.40 -10.78
C SER A 84 6.60 17.54 -9.76
N GLU A 85 5.67 18.47 -9.95
CA GLU A 85 5.35 19.50 -8.98
C GLU A 85 4.73 18.92 -7.71
N GLU A 86 3.83 17.93 -7.84
CA GLU A 86 3.30 17.18 -6.69
C GLU A 86 4.41 16.52 -5.87
N ALA A 87 5.32 15.81 -6.53
CA ALA A 87 6.46 15.18 -5.87
C ALA A 87 7.38 16.19 -5.15
N LEU A 88 7.65 17.34 -5.77
CA LEU A 88 8.44 18.41 -5.17
C LEU A 88 7.73 19.08 -3.98
N ALA A 89 6.43 19.36 -4.11
CA ALA A 89 5.63 19.91 -3.02
C ALA A 89 5.61 18.97 -1.80
N ILE A 90 5.45 17.66 -2.04
CA ILE A 90 5.55 16.65 -0.98
C ILE A 90 6.94 16.69 -0.32
N ALA A 91 8.03 16.67 -1.10
CA ALA A 91 9.38 16.70 -0.55
C ALA A 91 9.64 17.95 0.31
N ASN A 92 9.20 19.12 -0.17
CA ASN A 92 9.33 20.39 0.55
C ASN A 92 8.50 20.40 1.85
N GLU A 93 7.28 19.87 1.82
CA GLU A 93 6.45 19.77 3.03
C GLU A 93 7.08 18.84 4.06
N ILE A 94 7.65 17.71 3.63
CA ILE A 94 8.36 16.81 4.54
C ILE A 94 9.51 17.56 5.21
N GLN A 95 10.36 18.26 4.44
CA GLN A 95 11.44 19.04 5.03
C GLN A 95 10.95 20.11 6.00
N ALA A 96 9.85 20.81 5.68
CA ALA A 96 9.24 21.78 6.59
C ALA A 96 8.75 21.14 7.90
N GLN A 97 8.13 19.97 7.83
CA GLN A 97 7.69 19.24 9.02
C GLN A 97 8.86 18.75 9.89
N ILE A 98 9.96 18.32 9.28
CA ILE A 98 11.18 17.96 10.00
C ILE A 98 11.83 19.17 10.65
N ALA A 99 11.87 20.32 9.95
CA ALA A 99 12.35 21.58 10.52
C ALA A 99 11.49 22.03 11.72
N ASN A 100 10.20 21.69 11.73
CA ASN A 100 9.29 21.90 12.86
C ASN A 100 9.40 20.83 13.97
N GLY A 101 10.39 19.93 13.89
CA GLY A 101 10.72 18.97 14.95
C GLY A 101 10.12 17.57 14.79
N ARG A 102 9.44 17.25 13.68
CA ARG A 102 9.02 15.87 13.38
C ARG A 102 10.19 15.01 12.94
N GLN A 103 10.02 13.69 13.00
CA GLN A 103 11.00 12.74 12.48
C GLN A 103 10.56 12.17 11.13
N TYR A 104 11.51 11.73 10.31
CA TYR A 104 11.20 11.10 9.02
C TYR A 104 10.32 9.85 9.17
N GLY A 105 10.43 9.14 10.31
CA GLY A 105 9.62 7.97 10.62
C GLY A 105 8.14 8.27 10.91
N ASP A 106 7.79 9.52 11.18
CA ASP A 106 6.42 9.95 11.46
C ASP A 106 5.61 10.24 10.19
N VAL A 107 6.27 10.20 9.03
CA VAL A 107 5.69 10.56 7.74
C VAL A 107 5.53 9.34 6.86
N ALA A 108 4.33 9.19 6.28
CA ALA A 108 4.05 8.17 5.27
C ALA A 108 3.38 8.82 4.06
N VAL A 109 3.78 8.40 2.86
CA VAL A 109 3.17 8.80 1.60
C VAL A 109 2.45 7.60 1.01
N LEU A 110 1.13 7.71 0.81
CA LEU A 110 0.29 6.63 0.30
C LEU A 110 -0.08 6.91 -1.16
N CYS A 111 0.25 5.97 -2.05
CA CYS A 111 -0.06 6.05 -3.47
C CYS A 111 -1.06 4.95 -3.85
N ARG A 112 -1.90 5.20 -4.86
CA ARG A 112 -2.85 4.20 -5.34
C ARG A 112 -2.16 3.07 -6.11
N THR A 113 -1.15 3.41 -6.89
CA THR A 113 -0.37 2.47 -7.70
C THR A 113 1.13 2.62 -7.45
N ASN A 114 1.89 1.54 -7.65
CA ASN A 114 3.34 1.56 -7.50
C ASN A 114 4.03 2.47 -8.54
N ALA A 115 3.42 2.71 -9.70
CA ALA A 115 4.00 3.59 -10.73
C ALA A 115 4.14 5.04 -10.24
N GLN A 116 3.20 5.50 -9.40
CA GLN A 116 3.20 6.87 -8.86
C GLN A 116 4.35 7.12 -7.88
N SER A 117 4.94 6.07 -7.27
CA SER A 117 6.04 6.25 -6.33
C SER A 117 7.29 6.81 -7.01
N TYR A 118 7.49 6.55 -8.30
CA TYR A 118 8.72 6.89 -9.00
C TYR A 118 9.02 8.40 -8.99
N ALA A 119 8.03 9.24 -9.28
CA ALA A 119 8.18 10.69 -9.27
C ALA A 119 8.53 11.21 -7.87
N ILE A 120 7.84 10.69 -6.85
CA ILE A 120 8.07 11.02 -5.44
C ILE A 120 9.47 10.61 -5.01
N GLU A 121 9.88 9.37 -5.28
CA GLU A 121 11.22 8.86 -4.97
C GLU A 121 12.33 9.71 -5.58
N ARG A 122 12.15 10.17 -6.82
CA ARG A 122 13.10 11.06 -7.49
C ARG A 122 13.24 12.39 -6.75
N ALA A 123 12.12 13.01 -6.36
CA ALA A 123 12.12 14.26 -5.60
C ALA A 123 12.74 14.08 -4.20
N LEU A 124 12.40 12.99 -3.48
CA LEU A 124 13.00 12.69 -2.18
C LEU A 124 14.52 12.48 -2.28
N ARG A 125 14.98 11.78 -3.34
CA ARG A 125 16.42 11.57 -3.59
C ARG A 125 17.14 12.89 -3.89
N GLN A 126 16.55 13.77 -4.71
CA GLN A 126 17.10 15.09 -5.01
C GLN A 126 17.18 15.97 -3.75
N GLY A 127 16.19 15.88 -2.87
CA GLY A 127 16.16 16.58 -1.59
C GLY A 127 16.97 15.94 -0.47
N TYR A 128 17.75 14.88 -0.75
CA TYR A 128 18.50 14.09 0.24
C TYR A 128 17.64 13.59 1.42
N ILE A 129 16.37 13.29 1.16
CA ILE A 129 15.41 12.83 2.18
C ILE A 129 15.49 11.30 2.27
N PRO A 130 15.76 10.72 3.46
CA PRO A 130 15.77 9.27 3.63
C PRO A 130 14.36 8.71 3.47
N TYR A 131 14.21 7.64 2.69
CA TYR A 131 12.92 7.02 2.44
C TYR A 131 13.01 5.49 2.40
N LYS A 132 11.88 4.83 2.65
CA LYS A 132 11.73 3.38 2.55
C LYS A 132 10.48 3.03 1.77
N ILE A 133 10.62 2.25 0.70
CA ILE A 133 9.50 1.77 -0.10
C ILE A 133 8.91 0.53 0.58
N VAL A 134 7.60 0.54 0.82
CA VAL A 134 6.83 -0.60 1.31
C VAL A 134 5.99 -1.15 0.15
N GLY A 135 6.12 -2.44 -0.15
CA GLY A 135 5.36 -3.07 -1.24
C GLY A 135 5.94 -2.93 -2.66
N GLY A 136 7.18 -2.44 -2.78
CA GLY A 136 7.95 -2.53 -4.03
C GLY A 136 8.34 -3.97 -4.39
N LEU A 137 9.10 -4.16 -5.49
CA LEU A 137 9.64 -5.46 -5.88
C LEU A 137 10.30 -6.14 -4.68
N ARG A 138 9.73 -7.26 -4.23
CA ARG A 138 10.31 -8.05 -3.13
C ARG A 138 11.71 -8.48 -3.56
N PHE A 139 12.61 -8.68 -2.60
CA PHE A 139 13.96 -9.17 -2.90
C PHE A 139 13.93 -10.43 -3.79
N LEU A 140 13.03 -11.37 -3.48
CA LEU A 140 12.81 -12.61 -4.23
C LEU A 140 12.17 -12.40 -5.60
N ASP A 141 11.64 -11.21 -5.89
CA ASP A 141 11.01 -10.90 -7.18
C ASP A 141 11.98 -10.33 -8.21
N ARG A 142 13.18 -9.96 -7.78
CA ARG A 142 14.25 -9.46 -8.67
C ARG A 142 14.67 -10.57 -9.63
N ALA A 143 14.85 -10.22 -10.91
CA ALA A 143 15.24 -11.17 -11.96
C ALA A 143 16.43 -12.03 -11.51
N VAL A 144 17.55 -11.41 -11.13
CA VAL A 144 18.76 -12.08 -10.63
C VAL A 144 18.49 -13.10 -9.52
N VAL A 145 17.62 -12.77 -8.55
CA VAL A 145 17.31 -13.66 -7.42
C VAL A 145 16.41 -14.81 -7.88
N LYS A 146 15.43 -14.55 -8.75
CA LYS A 146 14.59 -15.57 -9.35
C LYS A 146 15.39 -16.53 -10.22
N ASP A 147 16.40 -16.03 -10.91
CA ASP A 147 17.25 -16.83 -11.80
C ASP A 147 18.16 -17.74 -10.96
N LEU A 148 18.78 -17.22 -9.89
CA LEU A 148 19.52 -18.07 -8.94
C LEU A 148 18.62 -19.14 -8.30
N LEU A 149 17.39 -18.79 -7.93
CA LEU A 149 16.42 -19.75 -7.40
C LEU A 149 16.01 -20.81 -8.45
N ALA A 150 15.91 -20.44 -9.72
CA ALA A 150 15.63 -21.39 -10.81
C ALA A 150 16.78 -22.41 -10.95
N TYR A 151 18.04 -21.96 -10.93
CA TYR A 151 19.20 -22.85 -10.91
C TYR A 151 19.19 -23.81 -9.72
N LEU A 152 18.96 -23.32 -8.49
CA LEU A 152 18.88 -24.16 -7.29
C LEU A 152 17.73 -25.17 -7.37
N ARG A 153 16.59 -24.76 -7.94
CA ARG A 153 15.44 -25.66 -8.16
C ARG A 153 15.73 -26.73 -9.20
N LEU A 154 16.46 -26.43 -10.27
CA LEU A 154 16.86 -27.44 -11.25
C LEU A 154 17.87 -28.44 -10.69
N LEU A 155 18.79 -27.99 -9.83
CA LEU A 155 19.73 -28.88 -9.14
C LEU A 155 19.00 -29.85 -8.19
N TYR A 156 17.97 -29.37 -7.49
CA TYR A 156 17.18 -30.20 -6.57
C TYR A 156 16.12 -31.05 -7.27
N GLN A 157 15.43 -30.48 -8.27
CA GLN A 157 14.35 -31.10 -9.04
C GLN A 157 14.55 -30.85 -10.54
N PRO A 158 15.31 -31.72 -11.23
CA PRO A 158 15.64 -31.54 -12.66
C PRO A 158 14.43 -31.56 -13.61
N SER A 159 13.26 -32.03 -13.15
CA SER A 159 12.03 -32.08 -13.95
C SER A 159 11.20 -30.79 -13.93
N ASP A 160 11.63 -29.74 -13.24
CA ASP A 160 10.92 -28.46 -13.20
C ASP A 160 11.04 -27.70 -14.54
N ARG A 161 10.07 -27.94 -15.43
CA ARG A 161 10.00 -27.30 -16.75
C ARG A 161 9.87 -25.78 -16.69
N VAL A 162 9.29 -25.23 -15.62
CA VAL A 162 9.10 -23.77 -15.49
C VAL A 162 10.44 -23.09 -15.20
N SER A 163 11.24 -23.68 -14.30
CA SER A 163 12.60 -23.20 -14.01
C SER A 163 13.53 -23.39 -15.21
N PHE A 164 13.44 -24.53 -15.93
CA PHE A 164 14.24 -24.80 -17.13
C PHE A 164 14.00 -23.80 -18.27
N LEU A 165 12.73 -23.50 -18.58
CA LEU A 165 12.39 -22.56 -19.65
C LEU A 165 12.89 -21.15 -19.36
N ARG A 166 12.79 -20.71 -18.11
CA ARG A 166 13.30 -19.42 -17.65
C ARG A 166 14.82 -19.29 -17.86
N ASP A 167 15.57 -20.34 -17.55
CA ASP A 167 17.03 -20.34 -17.68
C ASP A 167 17.47 -20.37 -19.16
N CYS A 168 16.80 -21.16 -20.01
CA CYS A 168 17.10 -21.21 -21.44
C CYS A 168 16.84 -19.87 -22.16
N GLU A 169 15.84 -19.10 -21.70
CA GLU A 169 15.52 -17.79 -22.28
C GLU A 169 16.60 -16.74 -21.98
N TYR A 170 17.20 -16.80 -20.78
CA TYR A 170 18.30 -15.92 -20.36
C TYR A 170 19.65 -16.31 -20.98
N ALA A 171 19.90 -17.60 -21.19
CA ALA A 171 21.12 -18.09 -21.86
C ALA A 171 21.22 -17.61 -23.32
N LYS A 172 20.08 -17.40 -24.00
CA LYS A 172 20.06 -16.85 -25.37
C LYS A 172 20.59 -15.42 -25.45
N THR A 173 20.42 -14.61 -24.41
CA THR A 173 20.88 -13.20 -24.39
C THR A 173 22.41 -13.09 -24.34
N TRP A 174 23.09 -14.10 -23.79
CA TRP A 174 24.56 -14.19 -23.79
C TRP A 174 25.13 -14.92 -25.00
N CYS A 175 24.37 -15.83 -25.61
CA CYS A 175 24.85 -16.65 -26.71
C CYS A 175 24.69 -16.00 -28.10
N TRP A 176 23.94 -14.89 -28.22
CA TRP A 176 23.65 -14.22 -29.51
C TRP A 176 24.21 -12.79 -29.64
N SER A 177 25.00 -12.30 -28.69
CA SER A 177 25.74 -11.03 -28.81
C SER A 177 27.22 -11.23 -29.14
N GLY A 178 27.53 -12.30 -29.89
CA GLY A 178 28.86 -12.70 -30.32
C GLY A 178 29.13 -12.47 -31.81
N GLU A 179 28.45 -11.51 -32.45
CA GLU A 179 28.76 -11.06 -33.81
C GLU A 179 28.98 -9.55 -33.81
N TYR A 180 30.23 -9.13 -33.58
CA TYR A 180 30.92 -8.02 -34.24
C TYR A 180 32.41 -8.08 -33.80
N PHE A 181 33.16 -8.94 -34.46
CA PHE A 181 34.54 -8.65 -34.86
C PHE A 181 34.50 -8.18 -36.31
#